data_AF-A0A2G5T2I8-F1
#
_entry.id   AF-A0A2G5T2I8-F1
#
_cell.length_a   1.000
_cell.length_b   1.000
_cell.length_c   1.000
_cell.angle_alpha   90.00
_cell.angle_beta   90.00
_cell.angle_gamma   90.00
#
_symmetry.space_group_name_H-M   'P 1'
#
loop_
_entity.id
_entity.type
_entity.pdbx_description
1 polymer ?
#
loop_
_entity_poly.entity_id
_entity_poly.type
_entity_poly.pdbx_seq_one_letter_code
_entity_poly.pdbx_strand_id
1 'polypeptide(L)'
;MNPSDRKKDFQTLYQEIKDQQNETRINFMRQNYDKLPAWSKQEVDKGIGGLQQDSSDCLKSLCETMKQRLDENKQQFMRENTEKLPSWSKF
;
A
#
# COMPACT_ATOMS: atom_id res chain seq x y z
N MET A 1 5.61 -26.41 29.94
CA MET A 1 5.98 -25.42 28.91
C MET A 1 5.08 -24.20 29.07
N ASN A 2 5.64 -23.04 29.44
CA ASN A 2 4.84 -21.87 29.82
C ASN A 2 4.16 -21.22 28.60
N PRO A 3 2.95 -20.65 28.74
CA PRO A 3 2.26 -19.96 27.65
C PRO A 3 3.03 -18.75 27.07
N SER A 4 3.85 -18.10 27.89
CA SER A 4 4.71 -16.97 27.47
C SER A 4 5.87 -17.40 26.56
N ASP A 5 6.38 -18.63 26.73
CA ASP A 5 7.46 -19.15 25.88
C ASP A 5 6.95 -19.34 24.44
N ARG A 6 5.75 -19.92 24.29
CA ARG A 6 5.10 -20.09 22.97
C ARG A 6 4.86 -18.76 22.25
N LYS A 7 4.49 -17.69 22.97
CA LYS A 7 4.26 -16.37 22.36
C LYS A 7 5.54 -15.77 21.79
N LYS A 8 6.69 -15.95 22.47
CA LYS A 8 7.99 -15.55 21.94
C LYS A 8 8.34 -16.35 20.68
N ASP A 9 8.08 -17.65 20.69
CA ASP A 9 8.34 -18.53 19.55
C ASP A 9 7.55 -18.12 18.30
N PHE A 10 6.27 -17.77 18.45
CA PHE A 10 5.46 -17.28 17.32
C PHE A 10 5.92 -15.93 16.78
N GLN A 11 6.32 -15.02 17.67
CA GLN A 11 6.80 -13.70 17.26
C GLN A 11 8.12 -13.81 16.49
N THR A 12 9.04 -14.66 16.96
CA THR A 12 10.30 -14.96 16.26
C THR A 12 10.03 -15.59 14.90
N LEU A 13 9.17 -16.62 14.84
CA LEU A 13 8.82 -17.28 13.58
C LEU A 13 8.18 -16.32 12.57
N TYR A 14 7.28 -15.44 13.03
CA TYR A 14 6.67 -14.43 12.18
C TYR A 14 7.70 -13.45 11.61
N GLN A 15 8.67 -13.04 12.44
CA GLN A 15 9.74 -12.16 12.02
C GLN A 15 10.64 -12.83 10.97
N GLU A 16 11.03 -14.10 11.20
CA GLU A 16 11.82 -14.88 10.22
C GLU A 16 11.10 -15.04 8.88
N ILE A 17 9.80 -15.34 8.88
CA ILE A 17 9.00 -15.44 7.65
C ILE A 17 8.97 -14.10 6.91
N LYS A 18 8.79 -12.99 7.66
CA LYS A 18 8.76 -11.64 7.09
C LYS A 18 10.10 -11.28 6.44
N ASP A 19 11.21 -11.62 7.10
CA ASP A 19 12.54 -11.35 6.60
C ASP A 19 12.84 -12.18 5.34
N GLN A 20 12.47 -13.46 5.32
CA GLN A 20 12.60 -14.33 4.13
C GLN A 20 11.78 -13.82 2.94
N GLN A 21 10.55 -13.35 3.18
CA GLN A 21 9.71 -12.76 2.13
C GLN A 21 10.31 -11.47 1.58
N ASN A 22 10.87 -10.62 2.45
CA ASN A 22 11.50 -9.38 2.03
C ASN A 22 12.76 -9.67 1.18
N GLU A 23 13.58 -10.63 1.58
CA GLU A 23 14.75 -11.07 0.80
C GLU A 23 14.36 -11.60 -0.59
N THR A 24 13.34 -12.45 -0.66
CA THR A 24 12.83 -12.99 -1.94
C THR A 24 12.36 -11.87 -2.87
N ARG A 25 11.61 -10.91 -2.32
CA ARG A 25 11.14 -9.74 -3.06
C ARG A 25 12.29 -8.87 -3.56
N ILE A 26 13.29 -8.61 -2.72
CA ILE A 26 14.47 -7.81 -3.07
C ILE A 26 15.26 -8.47 -4.19
N ASN A 27 15.48 -9.79 -4.10
CA ASN A 27 16.18 -10.54 -5.13
C ASN A 27 15.44 -10.48 -6.47
N PHE A 28 14.11 -10.61 -6.45
CA PHE A 28 13.29 -10.42 -7.64
C PHE A 28 13.41 -9.00 -8.23
N MET A 29 13.36 -7.96 -7.39
CA MET A 29 13.51 -6.58 -7.83
C MET A 29 14.89 -6.31 -8.43
N ARG A 30 15.96 -6.85 -7.84
CA ARG A 30 17.33 -6.74 -8.38
C ARG A 30 17.47 -7.45 -9.73
N GLN A 31 16.92 -8.66 -9.86
CA GLN A 31 16.94 -9.40 -11.13
C GLN A 31 16.17 -8.70 -12.25
N ASN A 32 15.14 -7.92 -11.89
CA ASN A 32 14.31 -7.20 -12.85
C ASN A 32 14.59 -5.70 -12.87
N TYR A 33 15.72 -5.26 -12.30
CA TYR A 33 15.99 -3.86 -11.99
C TYR A 33 15.75 -2.94 -13.18
N ASP A 34 16.27 -3.29 -14.36
CA ASP A 34 16.15 -2.46 -15.56
C ASP A 34 14.70 -2.21 -16.00
N LYS A 35 13.81 -3.17 -15.72
CA LYS A 35 12.37 -3.13 -16.03
C LYS A 35 11.54 -2.44 -14.94
N LEU A 36 12.15 -2.10 -13.81
CA LEU A 36 11.44 -1.42 -12.73
C LEU A 36 11.15 0.03 -13.09
N PRO A 37 9.98 0.56 -12.69
CA PRO A 37 9.71 1.98 -12.75
C PRO A 37 10.66 2.76 -11.81
N ALA A 38 10.94 4.03 -12.14
CA ALA A 38 11.96 4.84 -11.44
C ALA A 38 11.76 4.92 -9.92
N TRP A 39 10.51 4.97 -9.44
CA TRP A 39 10.20 4.98 -8.01
C TRP A 39 10.56 3.66 -7.31
N SER A 40 10.47 2.52 -8.01
CA SER A 40 10.81 1.21 -7.46
C SER A 40 12.31 0.93 -7.49
N LYS A 41 13.06 1.56 -8.39
CA LYS A 41 14.53 1.51 -8.42
C LYS A 41 15.14 2.18 -7.18
N GLN A 42 14.56 3.31 -6.76
CA GLN A 42 14.97 4.00 -5.54
C GLN A 42 14.91 3.13 -4.28
N GLU A 43 13.94 2.21 -4.20
CA GLU A 43 13.81 1.27 -3.09
C GLU A 43 14.93 0.23 -3.07
N VAL A 44 15.49 -0.13 -4.24
CA VAL A 44 16.63 -1.03 -4.38
C VAL A 44 17.95 -0.29 -4.12
N ASP A 45 18.06 0.95 -4.62
CA ASP A 45 19.28 1.78 -4.55
C ASP A 45 19.55 2.34 -3.14
N LYS A 46 18.49 2.63 -2.36
CA LYS A 46 18.60 3.17 -1.00
C LYS A 46 19.07 2.16 0.06
N GLY A 47 19.43 0.94 -0.34
CA GLY A 47 20.10 -0.03 0.52
C GLY A 47 19.41 -0.24 1.87
N ILE A 48 18.25 -0.92 1.88
CA ILE A 48 17.73 -1.77 2.99
C ILE A 48 17.62 -1.09 4.39
N GLY A 49 17.81 0.22 4.54
CA GLY A 49 17.73 0.92 5.84
C GLY A 49 16.39 1.60 6.14
N GLY A 50 15.53 1.80 5.14
CA GLY A 50 14.31 2.60 5.27
C GLY A 50 12.99 1.82 5.25
N LEU A 51 13.02 0.52 4.96
CA LEU A 51 11.79 -0.24 4.77
C LEU A 51 11.23 -0.84 6.07
N GLN A 52 11.61 -0.28 7.22
CA GLN A 52 11.13 -0.74 8.53
C GLN A 52 10.12 0.21 9.19
N GLN A 53 9.72 1.33 8.56
CA GLN A 53 8.73 2.22 9.19
C GLN A 53 7.81 3.07 8.29
N ASP A 54 7.94 3.03 6.96
CA ASP A 54 7.22 3.98 6.09
C ASP A 54 5.93 3.46 5.42
N SER A 55 5.44 2.27 5.75
CA SER A 55 4.28 1.70 5.03
C SER A 55 2.92 1.98 5.65
N SER A 56 2.80 2.49 6.88
CA SER A 56 1.47 2.81 7.44
C SER A 56 1.00 4.20 7.04
N ASP A 57 1.81 5.23 7.29
CA ASP A 57 1.37 6.61 7.15
C ASP A 57 1.35 7.07 5.69
N CYS A 58 2.28 6.59 4.86
CA CYS A 58 2.26 6.83 3.42
C CYS A 58 1.02 6.18 2.76
N LEU A 59 0.71 4.92 3.10
CA LEU A 59 -0.50 4.25 2.59
C LEU A 59 -1.78 4.89 3.13
N LYS A 60 -1.79 5.36 4.38
CA LYS A 60 -2.92 6.09 4.95
C LYS A 60 -3.14 7.42 4.23
N SER A 61 -2.06 8.19 3.98
CA SER A 61 -2.12 9.44 3.22
C SER A 61 -2.60 9.21 1.78
N LEU A 62 -2.16 8.14 1.12
CA LEU A 62 -2.63 7.74 -0.20
C LEU A 62 -4.13 7.40 -0.19
N CYS A 63 -4.59 6.63 0.80
CA CYS A 63 -6.00 6.29 0.98
C CYS A 63 -6.87 7.53 1.19
N GLU A 64 -6.45 8.46 2.05
CA GLU A 64 -7.20 9.71 2.27
C GLU A 64 -7.21 10.59 1.01
N THR A 65 -6.10 10.66 0.28
CA THR A 65 -6.02 11.40 -1.00
C THR A 65 -6.95 10.81 -2.04
N MET A 66 -7.03 9.48 -2.15
CA MET A 66 -7.94 8.81 -3.09
C MET A 66 -9.41 9.01 -2.71
N LYS A 67 -9.76 8.94 -1.42
CA LYS A 67 -11.11 9.23 -0.94
C LYS A 67 -11.51 10.66 -1.31
N GLN A 68 -10.64 11.64 -1.02
CA GLN A 68 -10.92 13.03 -1.32
C GLN A 68 -11.17 13.25 -2.82
N ARG A 69 -10.33 12.70 -3.70
CA ARG A 69 -10.54 12.82 -5.16
C ARG A 69 -11.83 12.15 -5.62
N LEU A 70 -12.21 11.02 -5.03
CA LEU A 70 -13.46 10.35 -5.36
C LEU A 70 -14.66 11.22 -4.97
N ASP A 71 -14.62 11.85 -3.79
CA ASP A 71 -15.67 12.78 -3.34
C ASP A 71 -15.75 14.02 -4.21
N GLU A 72 -14.61 14.60 -4.60
CA GLU A 72 -14.54 15.73 -5.54
C GLU A 72 -15.14 15.36 -6.90
N ASN A 73 -14.75 14.20 -7.45
CA ASN A 73 -15.28 13.70 -8.71
C ASN A 73 -16.78 13.42 -8.62
N LYS A 74 -17.25 12.87 -7.50
CA LYS A 74 -18.68 12.65 -7.25
C LYS A 74 -19.44 13.97 -7.22
N GLN A 75 -18.93 14.98 -6.50
CA GLN A 75 -19.56 16.31 -6.46
C GLN A 75 -19.56 16.96 -7.84
N GLN A 76 -18.47 16.85 -8.59
CA GLN A 76 -18.38 17.35 -9.95
C GLN A 76 -19.39 16.67 -10.88
N PHE A 77 -19.47 15.35 -10.85
CA PHE A 77 -20.44 14.57 -11.61
C PHE A 77 -21.89 14.98 -11.28
N MET A 78 -22.20 15.15 -9.99
CA MET A 78 -23.52 15.60 -9.54
C MET A 78 -23.85 17.01 -10.05
N ARG A 79 -22.89 17.94 -10.02
CA ARG A 79 -23.05 19.29 -10.59
C ARG A 79 -23.30 19.25 -12.10
N GLU A 80 -22.47 18.53 -12.83
CA GLU A 80 -22.56 18.43 -14.30
C GLU A 80 -23.85 17.76 -14.77
N ASN A 81 -24.43 16.87 -13.95
CA ASN A 81 -25.65 16.15 -14.29
C ASN A 81 -26.86 16.62 -13.50
N THR A 82 -26.80 17.76 -12.78
CA THR A 82 -27.89 18.25 -11.92
C THR A 82 -29.21 18.39 -12.67
N GLU A 83 -29.16 18.80 -13.94
CA GLU A 83 -30.35 18.94 -14.79
C GLU A 83 -30.91 17.60 -15.29
N LYS A 84 -30.10 16.54 -15.29
CA LYS A 84 -30.48 15.17 -15.71
C LYS A 84 -30.94 14.31 -14.53
N LEU A 85 -30.53 14.63 -13.29
CA LEU A 85 -30.94 13.90 -12.08
C LEU A 85 -32.47 13.73 -11.96
N PRO A 86 -33.32 14.75 -12.23
CA PRO A 86 -34.78 14.61 -12.15
C PRO A 86 -35.39 13.72 -13.24
N SER A 87 -34.65 13.47 -14.34
CA SER A 87 -35.08 12.58 -15.42
C SER A 87 -34.75 11.11 -15.13
N TRP A 88 -33.73 10.85 -14.32
CA TRP A 88 -33.31 9.51 -13.92
C TRP A 88 -34.10 8.95 -12.74
N SER A 89 -34.72 9.82 -11.94
CA SER A 89 -35.60 9.44 -10.82
C SER A 89 -37.05 9.16 -11.23
N LYS A 90 -37.36 9.18 -12.55
CA LYS A 90 -38.71 8.96 -13.10
C LYS A 90 -38.93 7.53 -13.61
N PHE A 91 -38.01 6.61 -13.32
CA PHE A 91 -38.17 5.17 -13.54
C PHE A 91 -38.20 4.44 -12.20
#